data_AF-A0A9D6IY61-F1
#
_entry.id   AF-A0A9D6IY61-F1
#
_cell.length_a   1.000
_cell.length_b   1.000
_cell.length_c   1.000
_cell.angle_alpha   90.00
_cell.angle_beta   90.00
_cell.angle_gamma   90.00
#
_symmetry.space_group_name_H-M   'P 1'
#
loop_
_entity.id
_entity.type
_entity.pdbx_description
1 polymer ?
#
loop_
_entity_poly.entity_id
_entity_poly.type
_entity_poly.pdbx_seq_one_letter_code
_entity_poly.pdbx_strand_id
1 'polypeptide(L)'
;MTDTWRYLQSDGESAAAGLAGDEFLLGAADGPALRLYTYRSHCALVGKFQNLEAEVDVEFCRESGIAVNRRPTGGGAILMGADQLGIAVVHSAAAAGVPEHPKEIFARYGGAILAGLERLGVRGSLEAKNDVRVNGRKIAGLGVCRGEDQRFLFHTSLLVDLDVDLMLRVLKIPAEKISDKLRARVADNLTTVRRELGRPIALGDVREAVRAGFAATGHAPFERLDFAPAELAGVRRIEEEKYRQDSWIRRRTPTPDATGASLRKTPAGLLRLYLSLAGERIKDVTITGDFLCEESAVLALEKSLSRLPAEPAAIEATVARHRESLGGIATADLVGAILEAVAEARKASSQGGSYGCFVDAR
;
A
#
# COMPACT_ATOMS: atom_id res chain seq x y z
N MET A 1 21.61 -8.56 -25.59
CA MET A 1 20.77 -7.48 -26.12
C MET A 1 19.98 -6.94 -24.94
N THR A 2 19.87 -5.63 -24.78
CA THR A 2 18.99 -5.05 -23.75
C THR A 2 17.54 -5.33 -24.17
N ASP A 3 16.76 -5.95 -23.29
CA ASP A 3 15.34 -6.21 -23.56
C ASP A 3 14.63 -4.88 -23.92
N THR A 4 13.82 -4.89 -24.96
CA THR A 4 13.01 -3.71 -25.31
C THR A 4 11.89 -3.58 -24.27
N TRP A 5 11.76 -2.40 -23.68
CA TRP A 5 10.75 -2.13 -22.65
C TRP A 5 9.43 -1.76 -23.29
N ARG A 6 8.35 -2.42 -22.88
CA ARG A 6 7.01 -2.00 -23.24
C ARG A 6 6.65 -0.73 -22.47
N TYR A 7 6.28 0.33 -23.18
CA TYR A 7 5.79 1.57 -22.59
C TYR A 7 4.28 1.71 -22.81
N LEU A 8 3.53 1.80 -21.70
CA LEU A 8 2.08 2.02 -21.70
C LEU A 8 1.75 3.39 -21.12
N GLN A 9 0.80 4.07 -21.76
CA GLN A 9 0.25 5.33 -21.25
C GLN A 9 -1.26 5.19 -21.15
N SER A 10 -1.82 5.49 -19.98
CA SER A 10 -3.27 5.44 -19.78
C SER A 10 -3.75 6.65 -18.98
N ASP A 11 -4.71 7.41 -19.50
CA ASP A 11 -5.21 8.61 -18.86
C ASP A 11 -6.68 8.47 -18.48
N GLY A 12 -7.04 8.97 -17.30
CA GLY A 12 -8.43 8.97 -16.86
C GLY A 12 -9.00 7.59 -16.53
N GLU A 13 -8.17 6.73 -15.94
CA GLU A 13 -8.57 5.40 -15.47
C GLU A 13 -9.54 5.47 -14.29
N SER A 14 -10.40 4.45 -14.15
CA SER A 14 -11.13 4.25 -12.89
C SER A 14 -10.17 3.70 -11.82
N ALA A 15 -10.52 3.82 -10.54
CA ALA A 15 -9.73 3.23 -9.45
C ALA A 15 -9.48 1.73 -9.67
N ALA A 16 -10.52 1.01 -10.10
CA ALA A 16 -10.45 -0.43 -10.32
C ALA A 16 -9.67 -0.79 -11.59
N ALA A 17 -9.89 -0.10 -12.71
CA ALA A 17 -9.19 -0.35 -13.97
C ALA A 17 -7.69 -0.01 -13.89
N GLY A 18 -7.33 1.07 -13.18
CA GLY A 18 -5.95 1.44 -12.92
C GLY A 18 -5.19 0.31 -12.20
N LEU A 19 -5.73 -0.19 -11.09
CA LEU A 19 -5.12 -1.28 -10.32
C LEU A 19 -5.16 -2.62 -11.06
N ALA A 20 -6.25 -2.93 -11.76
CA ALA A 20 -6.38 -4.15 -12.55
C ALA A 20 -5.36 -4.20 -13.70
N GLY A 21 -5.09 -3.07 -14.36
CA GLY A 21 -4.06 -2.98 -15.39
C GLY A 21 -2.65 -3.29 -14.87
N ASP A 22 -2.33 -2.78 -13.68
CA ASP A 22 -1.03 -3.05 -13.04
C ASP A 22 -0.90 -4.53 -12.63
N GLU A 23 -1.96 -5.14 -12.10
CA GLU A 23 -1.98 -6.56 -11.73
C GLU A 23 -1.97 -7.49 -12.96
N PHE A 24 -2.67 -7.11 -14.03
CA PHE A 24 -2.61 -7.87 -15.28
C PHE A 24 -1.18 -7.92 -15.82
N LEU A 25 -0.49 -6.77 -15.88
CA LEU A 25 0.91 -6.72 -16.31
C LEU A 25 1.78 -7.60 -15.40
N LEU A 26 1.58 -7.56 -14.09
CA LEU A 26 2.31 -8.41 -13.15
C LEU A 26 2.17 -9.91 -13.46
N GLY A 27 0.99 -10.37 -13.86
CA GLY A 27 0.72 -11.78 -14.16
C GLY A 27 1.01 -12.21 -15.60
N ALA A 28 1.02 -11.29 -16.56
CA ALA A 28 0.98 -11.64 -17.99
C ALA A 28 1.92 -10.84 -18.89
N ALA A 29 2.70 -9.89 -18.38
CA ALA A 29 3.64 -9.14 -19.23
C ALA A 29 4.72 -10.05 -19.82
N ASP A 30 4.90 -9.93 -21.15
CA ASP A 30 5.97 -10.56 -21.91
C ASP A 30 7.18 -9.61 -21.95
N GLY A 31 8.00 -9.66 -20.90
CA GLY A 31 9.16 -8.78 -20.70
C GLY A 31 8.91 -7.57 -19.80
N PRO A 32 9.89 -6.65 -19.67
CA PRO A 32 9.78 -5.51 -18.79
C PRO A 32 8.81 -4.45 -19.34
N ALA A 33 7.96 -3.92 -18.46
CA ALA A 33 6.96 -2.93 -18.81
C ALA A 33 7.02 -1.71 -17.88
N LEU A 34 6.91 -0.51 -18.45
CA LEU A 34 6.70 0.75 -17.75
C LEU A 34 5.31 1.29 -18.14
N ARG A 35 4.41 1.41 -17.17
CA ARG A 35 3.11 2.06 -17.33
C ARG A 35 3.08 3.38 -16.58
N LEU A 36 2.75 4.47 -17.27
CA LEU A 36 2.58 5.81 -16.72
C LEU A 36 1.13 6.25 -16.89
N TYR A 37 0.40 6.46 -15.80
CA TYR A 37 -1.04 6.63 -15.85
C TYR A 37 -1.63 7.63 -14.84
N THR A 38 -2.88 8.05 -15.06
CA THR A 38 -3.65 8.92 -14.17
C THR A 38 -5.04 8.36 -13.91
N TYR A 39 -5.67 8.78 -12.81
CA TYR A 39 -7.06 8.47 -12.52
C TYR A 39 -7.98 9.61 -12.98
N ARG A 40 -9.20 9.26 -13.39
CA ARG A 40 -10.19 10.23 -13.89
C ARG A 40 -10.65 11.22 -12.82
N SER A 41 -10.92 10.70 -11.65
CA SER A 41 -11.41 11.43 -10.48
C SER A 41 -10.59 11.02 -9.27
N HIS A 42 -10.71 11.79 -8.19
CA HIS A 42 -10.06 11.43 -6.94
C HIS A 42 -10.51 10.05 -6.47
N CYS A 43 -9.56 9.25 -5.98
CA CYS A 43 -9.80 7.96 -5.37
C CYS A 43 -8.89 7.74 -4.16
N ALA A 44 -9.43 7.08 -3.13
CA ALA A 44 -8.75 6.68 -1.93
C ALA A 44 -8.25 5.24 -2.08
N LEU A 45 -6.93 5.04 -2.06
CA LEU A 45 -6.32 3.71 -2.21
C LEU A 45 -5.70 3.27 -0.89
N VAL A 46 -6.36 2.34 -0.19
CA VAL A 46 -5.85 1.75 1.05
C VAL A 46 -4.73 0.73 0.75
N GLY A 47 -3.71 0.69 1.60
CA GLY A 47 -2.60 -0.26 1.46
C GLY A 47 -3.03 -1.72 1.67
N LYS A 48 -2.27 -2.66 1.10
CA LYS A 48 -2.59 -4.10 1.12
C LYS A 48 -2.97 -4.62 2.51
N PHE A 49 -2.24 -4.21 3.54
CA PHE A 49 -2.39 -4.70 4.92
C PHE A 49 -3.23 -3.79 5.82
N GLN A 50 -3.70 -2.65 5.33
CA GLN A 50 -4.42 -1.70 6.16
C GLN A 50 -5.90 -2.08 6.34
N ASN A 51 -6.47 -1.88 7.52
CA ASN A 51 -7.92 -1.95 7.74
C ASN A 51 -8.58 -0.73 7.10
N LEU A 52 -9.46 -0.93 6.11
CA LEU A 52 -10.09 0.19 5.40
C LEU A 52 -10.79 1.19 6.35
N GLU A 53 -11.59 0.67 7.27
CA GLU A 53 -12.38 1.49 8.20
C GLU A 53 -11.52 2.20 9.23
N ALA A 54 -10.25 1.83 9.41
CA ALA A 54 -9.35 2.54 10.31
C ALA A 54 -8.62 3.70 9.61
N GLU A 55 -8.55 3.69 8.28
CA GLU A 55 -7.63 4.54 7.51
C GLU A 55 -8.35 5.54 6.59
N VAL A 56 -9.56 5.21 6.14
CA VAL A 56 -10.33 6.03 5.19
C VAL A 56 -11.70 6.34 5.78
N ASP A 57 -12.14 7.59 5.62
CA ASP A 57 -13.53 7.98 5.87
C ASP A 57 -14.39 7.50 4.68
N VAL A 58 -14.82 6.24 4.77
CA VAL A 58 -15.56 5.57 3.69
C VAL A 58 -16.88 6.27 3.40
N GLU A 59 -17.52 6.82 4.44
CA GLU A 59 -18.80 7.49 4.28
C GLU A 59 -18.64 8.83 3.56
N PHE A 60 -17.67 9.65 3.97
CA PHE A 60 -17.33 10.87 3.24
C PHE A 60 -16.97 10.58 1.78
N CYS A 61 -16.21 9.50 1.53
CA CYS A 61 -15.85 9.12 0.17
C CYS A 61 -17.08 8.74 -0.67
N ARG A 62 -18.00 7.97 -0.09
CA ARG A 62 -19.27 7.58 -0.72
C ARG A 62 -20.12 8.81 -1.06
N GLU A 63 -20.29 9.73 -0.12
CA GLU A 63 -21.07 10.96 -0.31
C GLU A 63 -20.43 11.91 -1.34
N SER A 64 -19.10 11.95 -1.41
CA SER A 64 -18.35 12.82 -2.32
C SER A 64 -18.06 12.19 -3.69
N GLY A 65 -18.53 10.98 -3.96
CA GLY A 65 -18.26 10.26 -5.21
C GLY A 65 -16.78 9.87 -5.40
N ILE A 66 -16.02 9.78 -4.32
CA ILE A 66 -14.60 9.39 -4.32
C ILE A 66 -14.55 7.87 -4.25
N ALA A 67 -13.97 7.24 -5.27
CA ALA A 67 -13.83 5.80 -5.30
C ALA A 67 -12.87 5.32 -4.20
N VAL A 68 -13.21 4.24 -3.51
CA VAL A 68 -12.37 3.60 -2.50
C VAL A 68 -11.91 2.24 -3.04
N ASN A 69 -10.61 1.96 -2.99
CA ASN A 69 -10.09 0.66 -3.41
C ASN A 69 -8.86 0.24 -2.59
N ARG A 70 -8.45 -1.03 -2.73
CA ARG A 70 -7.26 -1.59 -2.08
C ARG A 70 -6.20 -1.90 -3.13
N ARG A 71 -5.00 -1.36 -2.97
CA ARG A 71 -3.88 -1.65 -3.88
C ARG A 71 -3.15 -2.94 -3.46
N PRO A 72 -2.44 -3.62 -4.38
CA PRO A 72 -1.76 -4.88 -4.11
C PRO A 72 -0.43 -4.71 -3.35
N THR A 73 0.03 -3.47 -3.14
CA THR A 73 1.27 -3.14 -2.43
C THR A 73 1.00 -2.69 -0.98
N GLY A 74 1.98 -2.91 -0.09
CA GLY A 74 1.97 -2.39 1.28
C GLY A 74 2.09 -0.86 1.33
N GLY A 75 2.35 -0.30 2.52
CA GLY A 75 2.39 1.16 2.74
C GLY A 75 1.05 1.75 3.20
N GLY A 76 1.04 3.06 3.47
CA GLY A 76 -0.14 3.78 3.98
C GLY A 76 -1.20 4.12 2.94
N ALA A 77 -2.36 4.59 3.36
CA ALA A 77 -3.45 4.98 2.46
C ALA A 77 -3.06 6.26 1.70
N ILE A 78 -3.47 6.36 0.45
CA ILE A 78 -3.12 7.48 -0.43
C ILE A 78 -4.35 8.04 -1.16
N LEU A 79 -4.29 9.31 -1.51
CA LEU A 79 -5.21 9.95 -2.45
C LEU A 79 -4.54 9.98 -3.83
N MET A 80 -5.25 9.54 -4.85
CA MET A 80 -4.84 9.59 -6.26
C MET A 80 -5.91 10.30 -7.08
N GLY A 81 -5.55 10.78 -8.27
CA GLY A 81 -6.43 11.54 -9.14
C GLY A 81 -5.73 11.96 -10.43
N ALA A 82 -6.20 13.04 -11.03
CA ALA A 82 -5.64 13.59 -12.27
C ALA A 82 -4.31 14.33 -12.06
N ASP A 83 -3.98 14.72 -10.83
CA ASP A 83 -2.75 15.44 -10.49
C ASP A 83 -1.68 14.56 -9.80
N GLN A 84 -1.89 13.24 -9.76
CA GLN A 84 -0.87 12.29 -9.33
C GLN A 84 -0.53 11.35 -10.49
N LEU A 85 0.76 11.27 -10.82
CA LEU A 85 1.23 10.35 -11.85
C LEU A 85 1.47 8.98 -11.21
N GLY A 86 0.64 8.00 -11.59
CA GLY A 86 0.88 6.60 -11.31
C GLY A 86 2.02 6.07 -12.18
N ILE A 87 2.99 5.41 -11.55
CA ILE A 87 4.14 4.79 -12.23
C ILE A 87 4.17 3.34 -11.79
N ALA A 88 4.00 2.42 -12.74
CA ALA A 88 4.08 1.00 -12.53
C ALA A 88 5.19 0.41 -13.40
N VAL A 89 6.08 -0.36 -12.77
CA VAL A 89 7.13 -1.12 -13.45
C VAL A 89 6.90 -2.59 -13.15
N VAL A 90 6.77 -3.39 -14.20
CA VAL A 90 6.78 -4.85 -14.09
C VAL A 90 8.07 -5.37 -14.68
N HIS A 91 8.77 -6.22 -13.92
CA HIS A 91 9.99 -6.90 -14.38
C HIS A 91 10.10 -8.26 -13.69
N SER A 92 10.75 -9.22 -14.33
CA SER A 92 11.17 -10.47 -13.70
C SER A 92 12.52 -10.33 -13.00
N ALA A 93 12.61 -10.75 -11.74
CA ALA A 93 13.87 -10.89 -11.00
C ALA A 93 14.73 -12.07 -11.49
N ALA A 94 14.18 -12.95 -12.34
CA ALA A 94 14.96 -13.99 -13.02
C ALA A 94 15.83 -13.43 -14.15
N ALA A 95 15.52 -12.23 -14.66
CA ALA A 95 16.30 -11.60 -15.71
C ALA A 95 17.65 -11.08 -15.17
N ALA A 96 18.69 -11.19 -16.00
CA ALA A 96 20.05 -10.86 -15.60
C ALA A 96 20.19 -9.40 -15.14
N GLY A 97 20.81 -9.20 -13.98
CA GLY A 97 21.05 -7.88 -13.40
C GLY A 97 19.81 -7.19 -12.84
N VAL A 98 18.68 -7.91 -12.68
CA VAL A 98 17.48 -7.39 -12.02
C VAL A 98 17.53 -7.68 -10.52
N PRO A 99 17.38 -6.66 -9.65
CA PRO A 99 17.42 -6.88 -8.22
C PRO A 99 16.18 -7.63 -7.74
N GLU A 100 16.37 -8.52 -6.76
CA GLU A 100 15.30 -9.26 -6.11
C GLU A 100 14.82 -8.57 -4.82
N HIS A 101 15.72 -7.90 -4.11
CA HIS A 101 15.41 -7.32 -2.80
C HIS A 101 14.67 -5.97 -2.94
N PRO A 102 13.59 -5.74 -2.17
CA PRO A 102 12.81 -4.49 -2.24
C PRO A 102 13.64 -3.21 -2.17
N LYS A 103 14.66 -3.17 -1.30
CA LYS A 103 15.55 -2.01 -1.14
C LYS A 103 16.31 -1.67 -2.43
N GLU A 104 16.77 -2.69 -3.15
CA GLU A 104 17.52 -2.53 -4.40
C GLU A 104 16.59 -2.20 -5.57
N ILE A 105 15.38 -2.78 -5.59
CA ILE A 105 14.31 -2.41 -6.52
C ILE A 105 13.97 -0.92 -6.35
N PHE A 106 13.79 -0.45 -5.11
CA PHE A 106 13.55 0.97 -4.81
C PHE A 106 14.72 1.86 -5.24
N ALA A 107 15.96 1.43 -4.98
CA ALA A 107 17.14 2.17 -5.41
C ALA A 107 17.18 2.32 -6.95
N ARG A 108 16.93 1.23 -7.68
CA ARG A 108 16.99 1.20 -9.15
C ARG A 108 15.91 2.06 -9.78
N TYR A 109 14.64 1.79 -9.49
CA TYR A 109 13.53 2.48 -10.16
C TYR A 109 13.21 3.83 -9.54
N GLY A 110 13.46 4.02 -8.24
CA GLY A 110 13.47 5.34 -7.61
C GLY A 110 14.55 6.25 -8.19
N GLY A 111 15.73 5.70 -8.50
CA GLY A 111 16.80 6.42 -9.20
C GLY A 111 16.40 6.89 -10.60
N ALA A 112 15.69 6.05 -11.36
CA ALA A 112 15.13 6.41 -12.66
C ALA A 112 14.13 7.60 -12.57
N ILE A 113 13.28 7.60 -11.54
CA ILE A 113 12.34 8.71 -11.29
C ILE A 113 13.09 9.99 -10.93
N LEU A 114 14.10 9.90 -10.05
CA LEU A 114 14.93 11.04 -9.67
C LEU A 114 15.67 11.63 -10.87
N ALA A 115 16.23 10.79 -11.74
CA ALA A 115 16.87 11.24 -12.99
C ALA A 115 15.86 11.99 -13.89
N GLY A 116 14.60 11.57 -13.93
CA GLY A 116 13.55 12.28 -14.64
C GLY A 116 13.19 13.63 -14.01
N LEU A 117 13.02 13.67 -12.69
CA LEU A 117 12.73 14.90 -11.94
C LEU A 117 13.86 15.93 -12.05
N GLU A 118 15.12 15.49 -12.05
CA GLU A 118 16.27 16.39 -12.20
C GLU A 118 16.25 17.13 -13.55
N ARG A 119 15.74 16.51 -14.62
CA ARG A 119 15.58 17.17 -15.93
C ARG A 119 14.58 18.33 -15.89
N LEU A 120 13.67 18.34 -14.92
CA LEU A 120 12.75 19.45 -14.67
C LEU A 120 13.35 20.50 -13.73
N GLY A 121 14.54 20.27 -13.17
CA GLY A 121 15.15 21.09 -12.13
C GLY A 121 14.74 20.70 -10.71
N VAL A 122 14.05 19.57 -10.53
CA VAL A 122 13.61 19.08 -9.21
C VAL A 122 14.61 18.03 -8.73
N ARG A 123 15.50 18.42 -7.82
CA ARG A 123 16.53 17.51 -7.26
C ARG A 123 16.06 16.89 -5.95
N GLY A 124 16.15 15.57 -5.87
CA GLY A 124 15.74 14.81 -4.69
C GLY A 124 16.67 13.66 -4.36
N SER A 125 16.30 12.93 -3.33
CA SER A 125 17.00 11.74 -2.84
C SER A 125 16.01 10.64 -2.48
N LEU A 126 16.52 9.41 -2.43
CA LEU A 126 15.83 8.31 -1.77
C LEU A 126 16.15 8.38 -0.28
N GLU A 127 15.11 8.44 0.54
CA GLU A 127 15.24 8.42 2.00
C GLU A 127 14.53 7.20 2.60
N ALA A 128 14.73 7.00 3.90
CA ALA A 128 14.44 5.74 4.59
C ALA A 128 13.03 5.17 4.34
N LYS A 129 12.96 3.83 4.39
CA LYS A 129 11.83 2.93 4.09
C LYS A 129 11.49 2.79 2.61
N ASN A 130 11.02 3.85 1.96
CA ASN A 130 10.42 3.78 0.62
C ASN A 130 9.96 5.16 0.10
N ASP A 131 10.63 6.27 0.45
CA ASP A 131 10.21 7.61 0.05
C ASP A 131 11.18 8.24 -0.96
N VAL A 132 10.63 8.92 -1.97
CA VAL A 132 11.37 9.93 -2.75
C VAL A 132 11.12 11.28 -2.09
N ARG A 133 12.20 11.99 -1.75
CA ARG A 133 12.13 13.30 -1.07
C ARG A 133 12.85 14.38 -1.85
N VAL A 134 12.30 15.58 -1.79
CA VAL A 134 12.88 16.81 -2.33
C VAL A 134 12.87 17.83 -1.20
N ASN A 135 14.02 18.41 -0.88
CA ASN A 135 14.16 19.36 0.22
C ASN A 135 13.61 18.83 1.56
N GLY A 136 13.83 17.54 1.84
CA GLY A 136 13.34 16.84 3.04
C GLY A 136 11.85 16.50 3.04
N ARG A 137 11.10 16.88 1.99
CA ARG A 137 9.65 16.67 1.85
C ARG A 137 9.36 15.53 0.90
N LYS A 138 8.40 14.68 1.23
CA LYS A 138 8.02 13.53 0.39
C LYS A 138 7.27 13.98 -0.84
N ILE A 139 7.74 13.58 -2.02
CA ILE A 139 7.10 13.81 -3.32
C ILE A 139 6.54 12.53 -3.95
N ALA A 140 7.05 11.36 -3.53
CA ALA A 140 6.53 10.07 -3.96
C ALA A 140 6.72 8.98 -2.90
N GLY A 141 5.80 8.03 -2.84
CA GLY A 141 5.92 6.80 -2.04
C GLY A 141 6.16 5.60 -2.94
N LEU A 142 7.15 4.78 -2.61
CA LEU A 142 7.54 3.59 -3.36
C LEU A 142 6.89 2.34 -2.75
N GLY A 143 6.39 1.45 -3.58
CA GLY A 143 5.81 0.18 -3.20
C GLY A 143 6.35 -0.92 -4.10
N VAL A 144 6.43 -2.13 -3.57
CA VAL A 144 6.67 -3.32 -4.38
C VAL A 144 5.77 -4.45 -3.90
N CYS A 145 5.29 -5.27 -4.82
CA CYS A 145 4.73 -6.57 -4.51
C CYS A 145 5.24 -7.61 -5.50
N ARG A 146 5.39 -8.85 -5.05
CA ARG A 146 5.76 -9.98 -5.89
C ARG A 146 4.52 -10.63 -6.50
N GLY A 147 4.64 -10.99 -7.77
CA GLY A 147 3.70 -11.84 -8.49
C GLY A 147 4.24 -13.25 -8.61
N GLU A 148 3.68 -14.00 -9.55
CA GLU A 148 4.16 -15.33 -9.92
C GLU A 148 5.45 -15.26 -10.76
N ASP A 149 6.17 -16.37 -10.87
CA ASP A 149 7.37 -16.52 -11.72
C ASP A 149 8.47 -15.47 -11.49
N GLN A 150 8.71 -15.13 -10.23
CA GLN A 150 9.71 -14.13 -9.81
C GLN A 150 9.49 -12.72 -10.40
N ARG A 151 8.29 -12.43 -10.94
CA ARG A 151 7.92 -11.07 -11.34
C ARG A 151 7.61 -10.22 -10.13
N PHE A 152 7.88 -8.94 -10.25
CA PHE A 152 7.44 -7.95 -9.28
C PHE A 152 6.81 -6.76 -9.98
N LEU A 153 5.91 -6.11 -9.25
CA LEU A 153 5.36 -4.82 -9.58
C LEU A 153 5.99 -3.80 -8.62
N PHE A 154 6.82 -2.91 -9.15
CA PHE A 154 7.19 -1.68 -8.47
C PHE A 154 6.14 -0.61 -8.82
N HIS A 155 5.59 0.03 -7.79
CA HIS A 155 4.51 1.00 -7.94
C HIS A 155 4.86 2.28 -7.19
N THR A 156 4.57 3.43 -7.78
CA THR A 156 4.66 4.70 -7.08
C THR A 156 3.56 5.67 -7.51
N SER A 157 3.24 6.56 -6.57
CA SER A 157 2.46 7.77 -6.81
C SER A 157 3.41 8.95 -6.73
N LEU A 158 3.64 9.62 -7.87
CA LEU A 158 4.37 10.88 -7.92
C LEU A 158 3.38 12.04 -7.82
N LEU A 159 3.56 12.89 -6.80
CA LEU A 159 2.71 14.05 -6.56
C LEU A 159 3.08 15.16 -7.55
N VAL A 160 2.37 15.26 -8.68
CA VAL A 160 2.51 16.41 -9.59
C VAL A 160 1.88 17.65 -8.94
N ASP A 161 0.71 17.44 -8.35
CA ASP A 161 0.07 18.31 -7.37
C ASP A 161 -0.65 17.48 -6.29
N LEU A 162 -1.23 18.12 -5.27
CA LEU A 162 -2.03 17.44 -4.26
C LEU A 162 -3.00 18.39 -3.54
N ASP A 163 -4.28 18.04 -3.53
CA ASP A 163 -5.26 18.65 -2.64
C ASP A 163 -5.09 18.07 -1.21
N VAL A 164 -4.33 18.79 -0.39
CA VAL A 164 -4.04 18.40 0.99
C VAL A 164 -5.31 18.39 1.84
N ASP A 165 -6.24 19.31 1.60
CA ASP A 165 -7.46 19.42 2.39
C ASP A 165 -8.39 18.24 2.11
N LEU A 166 -8.56 17.89 0.83
CA LEU A 166 -9.29 16.70 0.43
C LEU A 166 -8.63 15.43 0.97
N MET A 167 -7.30 15.31 0.88
CA MET A 167 -6.57 14.17 1.43
C MET A 167 -6.82 14.01 2.93
N LEU A 168 -6.77 15.09 3.71
CA LEU A 168 -7.00 15.04 5.16
C LEU A 168 -8.45 14.70 5.53
N ARG A 169 -9.42 14.97 4.65
CA ARG A 169 -10.82 14.57 4.82
C ARG A 169 -11.06 13.11 4.43
N VAL A 170 -10.42 12.66 3.35
CA VAL A 170 -10.51 11.28 2.86
C VAL A 170 -9.84 10.30 3.84
N LEU A 171 -8.66 10.65 4.34
CA LEU A 171 -7.97 9.85 5.35
C LEU A 171 -8.68 10.05 6.69
N LYS A 172 -8.94 8.97 7.44
CA LYS A 172 -9.76 8.95 8.66
C LYS A 172 -9.08 9.64 9.86
N ILE A 173 -8.82 10.92 9.70
CA ILE A 173 -8.34 11.83 10.72
C ILE A 173 -9.59 12.51 11.28
N PRO A 174 -9.92 12.35 12.58
CA PRO A 174 -11.09 12.97 13.17
C PRO A 174 -11.14 14.47 12.87
N ALA A 175 -12.27 14.98 12.37
CA ALA A 175 -12.41 16.37 11.92
C ALA A 175 -11.96 17.39 12.97
N GLU A 176 -12.25 17.12 14.24
CA GLU A 176 -11.85 17.92 15.42
C GLU A 176 -10.33 18.02 15.60
N LYS A 177 -9.57 17.05 15.08
CA LYS A 177 -8.10 17.01 15.11
C LYS A 177 -7.47 17.66 13.87
N ILE A 178 -8.25 17.95 12.82
CA ILE A 178 -7.78 18.67 11.64
C ILE A 178 -7.69 20.16 11.95
N SER A 179 -6.65 20.51 12.69
CA SER A 179 -6.26 21.89 12.99
C SER A 179 -5.38 22.47 11.89
N ASP A 180 -5.27 23.80 11.81
CA ASP A 180 -4.32 24.48 10.93
C ASP A 180 -2.88 24.03 11.18
N LYS A 181 -2.55 23.66 12.42
CA LYS A 181 -1.24 23.08 12.77
C LYS A 181 -1.02 21.72 12.12
N LEU A 182 -2.04 20.86 12.07
CA LEU A 182 -1.94 19.57 11.39
C LEU A 182 -1.84 19.76 9.87
N ARG A 183 -2.65 20.65 9.30
CA ARG A 183 -2.58 21.00 7.87
C ARG A 183 -1.19 21.50 7.50
N ALA A 184 -0.68 22.50 8.23
CA ALA A 184 0.66 23.03 8.04
C ALA A 184 1.73 21.94 8.17
N ARG A 185 1.64 21.09 9.20
CA ARG A 185 2.59 19.98 9.37
C ARG A 185 2.56 18.99 8.20
N VAL A 186 1.38 18.63 7.69
CA VAL A 186 1.27 17.69 6.57
C VAL A 186 1.76 18.34 5.28
N ALA A 187 1.39 19.60 5.04
CA ALA A 187 1.91 20.40 3.94
C ALA A 187 3.44 20.57 4.04
N ASP A 188 4.02 20.66 5.24
CA ASP A 188 5.47 20.76 5.42
C ASP A 188 6.19 19.42 5.24
N ASN A 189 5.51 18.29 5.39
CA ASN A 189 6.10 16.96 5.19
C ASN A 189 5.98 16.45 3.74
N LEU A 190 5.08 17.04 2.96
CA LEU A 190 4.82 16.66 1.56
C LEU A 190 5.24 17.78 0.63
N THR A 191 5.56 17.43 -0.61
CA THR A 191 5.73 18.39 -1.68
C THR A 191 5.23 17.83 -3.00
N THR A 192 5.15 18.70 -4.00
CA THR A 192 4.64 18.39 -5.33
C THR A 192 5.59 18.93 -6.39
N VAL A 193 5.53 18.39 -7.61
CA VAL A 193 6.36 18.89 -8.71
C VAL A 193 6.07 20.39 -8.95
N ARG A 194 4.79 20.79 -8.98
CA ARG A 194 4.40 22.20 -9.16
C ARG A 194 4.94 23.10 -8.05
N ARG A 195 4.92 22.65 -6.80
CA ARG A 195 5.45 23.40 -5.65
C ARG A 195 6.96 23.60 -5.75
N GLU A 196 7.70 22.55 -6.06
CA GLU A 196 9.17 22.63 -6.14
C GLU A 196 9.64 23.44 -7.37
N LEU A 197 8.84 23.47 -8.45
CA LEU A 197 9.11 24.33 -9.61
C LEU A 197 8.71 25.80 -9.40
N GLY A 198 7.81 26.10 -8.45
CA GLY A 198 7.23 27.43 -8.26
C GLY A 198 6.35 27.90 -9.43
N ARG A 199 5.93 27.00 -10.32
CA ARG A 199 5.10 27.31 -11.50
C ARG A 199 4.22 26.12 -11.89
N PRO A 200 3.11 26.35 -12.62
CA PRO A 200 2.35 25.27 -13.23
C PRO A 200 3.21 24.45 -14.21
N ILE A 201 2.94 23.15 -14.26
CA ILE A 201 3.48 22.22 -15.25
C ILE A 201 2.38 21.25 -15.68
N ALA A 202 2.33 20.94 -16.97
CA ALA A 202 1.40 19.94 -17.49
C ALA A 202 1.87 18.54 -17.07
N LEU A 203 0.91 17.67 -16.75
CA LEU A 203 1.24 16.29 -16.35
C LEU A 203 1.97 15.53 -17.46
N GLY A 204 1.66 15.82 -18.73
CA GLY A 204 2.35 15.26 -19.89
C GLY A 204 3.86 15.56 -19.89
N ASP A 205 4.27 16.77 -19.49
CA ASP A 205 5.68 17.14 -19.41
C ASP A 205 6.39 16.36 -18.29
N VAL A 206 5.72 16.18 -17.14
CA VAL A 206 6.25 15.38 -16.04
C VAL A 206 6.38 13.91 -16.44
N ARG A 207 5.38 13.37 -17.13
CA ARG A 207 5.40 12.00 -17.66
C ARG A 207 6.57 11.78 -18.61
N GLU A 208 6.79 12.70 -19.54
CA GLU A 208 7.91 12.61 -20.48
C GLU A 208 9.26 12.72 -19.77
N ALA A 209 9.37 13.59 -18.77
CA ALA A 209 10.57 13.68 -17.95
C ALA A 209 10.87 12.37 -17.21
N VAL A 210 9.86 11.75 -16.59
CA VAL A 210 9.98 10.44 -15.95
C VAL A 210 10.38 9.37 -16.96
N ARG A 211 9.70 9.26 -18.11
CA ARG A 211 10.02 8.29 -19.16
C ARG A 211 11.48 8.41 -19.62
N ALA A 212 11.95 9.63 -19.84
CA ALA A 212 13.33 9.88 -20.22
C ALA A 212 14.32 9.64 -19.08
N GLY A 213 13.92 9.81 -17.82
CA GLY A 213 14.71 9.39 -16.65
C GLY A 213 14.97 7.88 -16.66
N PHE A 214 13.94 7.08 -16.90
CA PHE A 214 14.09 5.63 -17.10
C PHE A 214 15.00 5.28 -18.28
N ALA A 215 14.86 5.96 -19.42
CA ALA A 215 15.75 5.74 -20.56
C ALA A 215 17.22 6.07 -20.24
N ALA A 216 17.47 7.19 -19.56
CA ALA A 216 18.81 7.62 -19.18
C ALA A 216 19.50 6.69 -18.18
N THR A 217 18.73 5.95 -17.38
CA THR A 217 19.25 4.96 -16.43
C THR A 217 19.22 3.51 -16.96
N GLY A 218 19.13 3.34 -18.29
CA GLY A 218 19.29 2.04 -18.95
C GLY A 218 18.03 1.17 -19.02
N HIS A 219 16.84 1.74 -18.85
CA HIS A 219 15.55 1.06 -19.02
C HIS A 219 14.92 1.38 -20.38
N ALA A 220 15.69 1.19 -21.45
CA ALA A 220 15.33 1.50 -22.83
C ALA A 220 16.14 0.61 -23.79
N PRO A 221 15.76 0.46 -25.08
CA PRO A 221 14.74 1.22 -25.83
C PRO A 221 13.30 0.96 -25.37
N PHE A 222 12.40 1.92 -25.62
CA PHE A 222 10.96 1.77 -25.37
C PHE A 222 10.21 1.48 -26.67
N GLU A 223 9.26 0.57 -26.60
CA GLU A 223 8.22 0.40 -27.60
C GLU A 223 6.86 0.80 -27.00
N ARG A 224 6.18 1.78 -27.61
CA ARG A 224 4.87 2.23 -27.13
C ARG A 224 3.79 1.26 -27.61
N LEU A 225 3.28 0.43 -26.71
CA LEU A 225 2.25 -0.56 -27.00
C LEU A 225 1.14 -0.50 -25.95
N ASP A 226 -0.05 -0.08 -26.36
CA ASP A 226 -1.25 -0.14 -25.51
C ASP A 226 -1.66 -1.60 -25.27
N PHE A 227 -2.56 -1.83 -24.30
CA PHE A 227 -3.13 -3.15 -24.08
C PHE A 227 -3.84 -3.64 -25.34
N ALA A 228 -3.47 -4.83 -25.83
CA ALA A 228 -4.17 -5.49 -26.90
C ALA A 228 -5.60 -5.83 -26.47
N PRO A 229 -6.57 -6.01 -27.40
CA PRO A 229 -7.95 -6.33 -27.05
C PRO A 229 -8.11 -7.55 -26.13
N ALA A 230 -7.28 -8.59 -26.31
CA ALA A 230 -7.28 -9.77 -25.44
C ALA A 230 -6.74 -9.46 -24.03
N GLU A 231 -5.73 -8.61 -23.92
CA GLU A 231 -5.20 -8.16 -22.62
C GLU A 231 -6.22 -7.29 -21.88
N LEU A 232 -6.90 -6.39 -22.60
CA LEU A 232 -8.00 -5.59 -22.04
C LEU A 232 -9.14 -6.46 -21.49
N ALA A 233 -9.43 -7.59 -22.13
CA ALA A 233 -10.39 -8.56 -21.59
C ALA A 233 -9.90 -9.17 -20.26
N GLY A 234 -8.61 -9.48 -20.15
CA GLY A 234 -7.97 -9.92 -18.91
C GLY A 234 -7.99 -8.84 -17.81
N VAL A 235 -7.69 -7.59 -18.16
CA VAL A 235 -7.79 -6.45 -17.23
C VAL A 235 -9.22 -6.30 -16.70
N ARG A 236 -10.23 -6.31 -17.58
CA ARG A 236 -11.65 -6.24 -17.19
C ARG A 236 -12.05 -7.40 -16.30
N ARG A 237 -11.55 -8.60 -16.58
CA ARG A 237 -11.80 -9.77 -15.74
C ARG A 237 -11.27 -9.55 -14.31
N ILE A 238 -10.03 -9.08 -14.16
CA ILE A 238 -9.44 -8.77 -12.84
C ILE A 238 -10.21 -7.62 -12.15
N GLU A 239 -10.67 -6.64 -12.92
CA GLU A 239 -11.51 -5.56 -12.39
C GLU A 239 -12.78 -6.11 -11.74
N GLU A 240 -13.55 -6.93 -12.45
CA GLU A 240 -14.80 -7.51 -11.96
C GLU A 240 -14.57 -8.55 -10.86
N GLU A 241 -13.61 -9.46 -11.01
CA GLU A 241 -13.39 -10.56 -10.06
C GLU A 241 -12.70 -10.12 -8.76
N LYS A 242 -12.04 -8.94 -8.75
CA LYS A 242 -11.24 -8.48 -7.61
C LYS A 242 -11.45 -7.02 -7.24
N TYR A 243 -11.12 -6.07 -8.11
CA TYR A 243 -11.06 -4.66 -7.73
C TYR A 243 -12.43 -3.97 -7.59
N ARG A 244 -13.51 -4.64 -8.01
CA ARG A 244 -14.90 -4.24 -7.72
C ARG A 244 -15.54 -5.05 -6.60
N GLN A 245 -14.81 -5.99 -6.01
CA GLN A 245 -15.32 -6.87 -4.98
C GLN A 245 -15.01 -6.31 -3.58
N ASP A 246 -16.05 -6.19 -2.77
CA ASP A 246 -15.93 -5.81 -1.36
C ASP A 246 -15.03 -6.78 -0.58
N SER A 247 -15.02 -8.06 -0.94
CA SER A 247 -14.15 -9.07 -0.34
C SER A 247 -12.66 -8.73 -0.47
N TRP A 248 -12.26 -8.06 -1.56
CA TRP A 248 -10.91 -7.55 -1.74
C TRP A 248 -10.72 -6.19 -1.05
N ILE A 249 -11.61 -5.23 -1.31
CA ILE A 249 -11.50 -3.87 -0.79
C ILE A 249 -11.47 -3.88 0.76
N ARG A 250 -12.29 -4.74 1.38
CA ARG A 250 -12.44 -4.93 2.83
C ARG A 250 -11.70 -6.16 3.37
N ARG A 251 -10.75 -6.73 2.61
CA ARG A 251 -10.02 -7.98 2.97
C ARG A 251 -9.43 -8.01 4.38
N ARG A 252 -8.99 -6.86 4.91
CA ARG A 252 -8.37 -6.71 6.24
C ARG A 252 -9.35 -6.16 7.29
N THR A 253 -10.59 -6.64 7.26
CA THR A 253 -11.60 -6.33 8.29
C THR A 253 -11.47 -7.33 9.43
N PRO A 254 -11.30 -6.88 10.68
CA PRO A 254 -11.28 -7.76 11.85
C PRO A 254 -12.57 -8.56 12.01
N THR A 255 -12.53 -9.69 12.71
CA THR A 255 -13.76 -10.42 13.04
C THR A 255 -14.68 -9.56 13.90
N PRO A 256 -16.02 -9.66 13.75
CA PRO A 256 -16.97 -8.84 14.52
C PRO A 256 -16.87 -9.02 16.05
N ASP A 257 -16.34 -10.15 16.51
CA ASP A 257 -16.14 -10.47 17.92
C ASP A 257 -14.73 -10.13 18.44
N ALA A 258 -13.92 -9.40 17.66
CA ALA A 258 -12.62 -8.92 18.12
C ALA A 258 -12.81 -7.88 19.23
N THR A 259 -12.40 -8.21 20.45
CA THR A 259 -12.48 -7.34 21.63
C THR A 259 -11.13 -6.81 22.08
N GLY A 260 -10.03 -7.40 21.57
CA GLY A 260 -8.68 -6.93 21.82
C GLY A 260 -8.14 -6.17 20.63
N ALA A 261 -7.52 -5.02 20.87
CA ALA A 261 -6.84 -4.24 19.88
C ALA A 261 -5.50 -3.70 20.43
N SER A 262 -4.59 -3.38 19.52
CA SER A 262 -3.40 -2.63 19.88
C SER A 262 -2.92 -1.80 18.69
N LEU A 263 -2.19 -0.74 19.00
CA LEU A 263 -1.63 0.17 18.01
C LEU A 263 -0.22 0.58 18.41
N ARG A 264 0.76 0.21 17.60
CA ARG A 264 2.18 0.43 17.88
C ARG A 264 2.88 1.03 16.68
N LYS A 265 3.62 2.11 16.88
CA LYS A 265 4.50 2.68 15.86
C LYS A 265 5.85 1.98 15.87
N THR A 266 6.27 1.45 14.73
CA THR A 266 7.54 0.73 14.57
C THR A 266 8.44 1.38 13.52
N PRO A 267 9.75 1.04 13.51
CA PRO A 267 10.66 1.43 12.45
C PRO A 267 10.31 0.85 11.08
N ALA A 268 9.34 -0.07 10.93
CA ALA A 268 8.86 -0.56 9.64
C ALA A 268 7.51 0.04 9.23
N GLY A 269 6.72 0.56 10.19
CA GLY A 269 5.40 1.12 9.96
C GLY A 269 4.54 1.14 11.22
N LEU A 270 3.33 1.66 11.13
CA LEU A 270 2.27 1.45 12.10
C LEU A 270 1.83 -0.01 12.05
N LEU A 271 1.88 -0.68 13.19
CA LEU A 271 1.38 -2.03 13.41
C LEU A 271 0.09 -1.92 14.24
N ARG A 272 -0.98 -2.51 13.74
CA ARG A 272 -2.27 -2.58 14.42
C ARG A 272 -2.77 -4.01 14.43
N LEU A 273 -3.12 -4.49 15.62
CA LEU A 273 -3.68 -5.82 15.80
C LEU A 273 -5.12 -5.73 16.28
N TYR A 274 -5.89 -6.71 15.86
CA TYR A 274 -7.19 -7.02 16.41
C TYR A 274 -7.21 -8.51 16.73
N LEU A 275 -7.78 -8.91 17.86
CA LEU A 275 -7.92 -10.32 18.20
C LEU A 275 -9.17 -10.59 19.03
N SER A 276 -9.62 -11.84 18.98
CA SER A 276 -10.66 -12.39 19.84
C SER A 276 -10.10 -13.58 20.64
N LEU A 277 -10.61 -13.78 21.84
CA LEU A 277 -10.23 -14.90 22.70
C LEU A 277 -11.37 -15.93 22.79
N ALA A 278 -11.01 -17.19 22.99
CA ALA A 278 -11.91 -18.26 23.40
C ALA A 278 -11.33 -18.93 24.66
N GLY A 279 -11.77 -18.46 25.83
CA GLY A 279 -11.10 -18.77 27.10
C GLY A 279 -9.67 -18.23 27.11
N GLU A 280 -8.70 -19.08 27.45
CA GLU A 280 -7.27 -18.74 27.50
C GLU A 280 -6.54 -18.91 26.16
N ARG A 281 -7.26 -18.97 25.03
CA ARG A 281 -6.68 -19.15 23.70
C ARG A 281 -7.06 -18.00 22.77
N ILE A 282 -6.14 -17.64 21.90
CA ILE A 282 -6.40 -16.74 20.77
C ILE A 282 -7.32 -17.47 19.79
N LYS A 283 -8.53 -16.95 19.56
CA LYS A 283 -9.47 -17.53 18.58
C LYS A 283 -9.09 -17.07 17.18
N ASP A 284 -9.03 -15.76 16.99
CA ASP A 284 -8.66 -15.11 15.74
C ASP A 284 -7.71 -13.93 16.00
N VAL A 285 -6.88 -13.62 15.01
CA VAL A 285 -6.04 -12.43 15.01
C VAL A 285 -5.98 -11.86 13.59
N THR A 286 -6.17 -10.55 13.49
CA THR A 286 -6.02 -9.79 12.25
C THR A 286 -4.90 -8.77 12.44
N ILE A 287 -3.81 -8.95 11.68
CA ILE A 287 -2.65 -8.06 11.64
C ILE A 287 -2.82 -7.06 10.51
N THR A 288 -2.80 -5.79 10.85
CA THR A 288 -2.97 -4.68 9.91
C THR A 288 -1.92 -3.60 10.11
N GLY A 289 -1.72 -2.77 9.10
CA GLY A 289 -0.74 -1.69 9.18
C GLY A 289 -0.27 -1.16 7.83
N ASP A 290 0.63 -0.19 7.88
CA ASP A 290 1.24 0.46 6.71
C ASP A 290 2.65 -0.05 6.39
N PHE A 291 3.03 -1.21 6.94
CA PHE A 291 4.30 -1.87 6.68
C PHE A 291 4.36 -2.49 5.27
N LEU A 292 5.58 -2.87 4.85
CA LEU A 292 5.85 -3.52 3.57
C LEU A 292 6.41 -4.92 3.82
N CYS A 293 5.69 -5.96 3.41
CA CYS A 293 6.15 -7.35 3.49
C CYS A 293 5.40 -8.22 2.46
N GLU A 294 5.81 -9.49 2.37
CA GLU A 294 5.06 -10.50 1.62
C GLU A 294 3.77 -10.87 2.36
N GLU A 295 2.68 -11.02 1.63
CA GLU A 295 1.37 -11.31 2.24
C GLU A 295 1.34 -12.69 2.91
N SER A 296 2.04 -13.67 2.32
CA SER A 296 2.18 -15.02 2.89
C SER A 296 2.77 -15.00 4.30
N ALA A 297 3.67 -14.05 4.59
CA ALA A 297 4.26 -13.90 5.92
C ALA A 297 3.23 -13.50 6.98
N VAL A 298 2.36 -12.53 6.64
CA VAL A 298 1.31 -12.07 7.56
C VAL A 298 0.32 -13.19 7.80
N LEU A 299 -0.16 -13.83 6.72
CA LEU A 299 -1.14 -14.92 6.81
C LEU A 299 -0.59 -16.13 7.58
N ALA A 300 0.70 -16.46 7.40
CA ALA A 300 1.35 -17.55 8.12
C ALA A 300 1.45 -17.28 9.63
N LEU A 301 1.76 -16.05 10.02
CA LEU A 301 1.78 -15.66 11.44
C LEU A 301 0.37 -15.66 12.03
N GLU A 302 -0.62 -15.06 11.35
CA GLU A 302 -2.03 -15.05 11.77
C GLU A 302 -2.53 -16.48 12.03
N LYS A 303 -2.29 -17.38 11.08
CA LYS A 303 -2.64 -18.80 11.21
C LYS A 303 -1.93 -19.49 12.37
N SER A 304 -0.67 -19.16 12.63
CA SER A 304 0.13 -19.76 13.72
C SER A 304 -0.29 -19.28 15.11
N LEU A 305 -0.80 -18.05 15.19
CA LEU A 305 -1.32 -17.46 16.43
C LEU A 305 -2.76 -17.91 16.70
N SER A 306 -3.56 -18.19 15.66
CA SER A 306 -4.90 -18.76 15.84
C SER A 306 -4.82 -20.09 16.60
N ARG A 307 -5.68 -20.21 17.61
CA ARG A 307 -5.77 -21.31 18.59
C ARG A 307 -4.59 -21.42 19.55
N LEU A 308 -3.61 -20.54 19.52
CA LEU A 308 -2.47 -20.56 20.45
C LEU A 308 -2.93 -20.18 21.88
N PRO A 309 -2.36 -20.76 22.94
CA PRO A 309 -2.51 -20.23 24.29
C PRO A 309 -2.13 -18.75 24.36
N ALA A 310 -2.99 -17.94 24.98
CA ALA A 310 -2.82 -16.49 25.12
C ALA A 310 -1.88 -16.14 26.29
N GLU A 311 -0.71 -16.81 26.33
CA GLU A 311 0.32 -16.63 27.34
C GLU A 311 1.63 -16.12 26.72
N PRO A 312 2.43 -15.32 27.44
CA PRO A 312 3.63 -14.69 26.88
C PRO A 312 4.61 -15.67 26.23
N ALA A 313 4.96 -16.77 26.92
CA ALA A 313 5.95 -17.73 26.43
C ALA A 313 5.53 -18.39 25.10
N ALA A 314 4.26 -18.75 24.95
CA ALA A 314 3.74 -19.37 23.73
C ALA A 314 3.75 -18.37 22.55
N ILE A 315 3.36 -17.12 22.81
CA ILE A 315 3.35 -16.03 21.82
C ILE A 315 4.78 -15.71 21.37
N GLU A 316 5.70 -15.51 22.31
CA GLU A 316 7.11 -15.25 22.03
C GLU A 316 7.75 -16.35 21.18
N ALA A 317 7.57 -17.62 21.58
CA ALA A 317 8.09 -18.75 20.83
C ALA A 317 7.50 -18.83 19.41
N THR A 318 6.21 -18.49 19.25
CA THR A 318 5.56 -18.49 17.93
C THR A 318 6.04 -17.36 17.05
N VAL A 319 6.10 -16.13 17.55
CA VAL A 319 6.59 -14.97 16.78
C VAL A 319 8.07 -15.15 16.41
N ALA A 320 8.89 -15.72 17.30
CA ALA A 320 10.31 -15.98 17.03
C ALA A 320 10.53 -16.89 15.80
N ARG A 321 9.61 -17.82 15.52
CA ARG A 321 9.66 -18.68 14.32
C ARG A 321 9.35 -17.93 13.01
N HIS A 322 8.75 -16.74 13.09
CA HIS A 322 8.32 -15.92 11.94
C HIS A 322 9.09 -14.59 11.83
N ARG A 323 10.17 -14.41 12.60
CA ARG A 323 10.88 -13.11 12.78
C ARG A 323 11.40 -12.48 11.48
N GLU A 324 11.69 -13.26 10.45
CA GLU A 324 12.28 -12.77 9.20
C GLU A 324 11.22 -12.30 8.19
N SER A 325 9.95 -12.62 8.43
CA SER A 325 8.93 -12.57 7.37
C SER A 325 8.13 -11.26 7.36
N LEU A 326 8.15 -10.46 8.42
CA LEU A 326 7.31 -9.25 8.56
C LEU A 326 8.02 -7.93 8.25
N GLY A 327 8.81 -7.89 7.18
CA GLY A 327 9.19 -6.62 6.56
C GLY A 327 10.01 -5.68 7.45
N GLY A 328 10.81 -6.22 8.37
CA GLY A 328 11.63 -5.45 9.30
C GLY A 328 10.91 -5.00 10.58
N ILE A 329 9.68 -5.45 10.85
CA ILE A 329 9.07 -5.27 12.17
C ILE A 329 9.83 -6.13 13.19
N ALA A 330 10.31 -5.53 14.27
CA ALA A 330 11.05 -6.24 15.30
C ALA A 330 10.15 -7.24 16.05
N THR A 331 10.70 -8.41 16.40
CA THR A 331 10.00 -9.44 17.21
C THR A 331 9.40 -8.87 18.48
N ALA A 332 10.14 -7.99 19.18
CA ALA A 332 9.67 -7.35 20.41
C ALA A 332 8.43 -6.46 20.19
N ASP A 333 8.36 -5.77 19.04
CA ASP A 333 7.19 -4.95 18.70
C ASP A 333 5.97 -5.81 18.40
N LEU A 334 6.14 -6.93 17.68
CA LEU A 334 5.06 -7.88 17.41
C LEU A 334 4.53 -8.53 18.68
N VAL A 335 5.42 -9.07 19.52
CA VAL A 335 5.06 -9.69 20.79
C VAL A 335 4.35 -8.68 21.68
N GLY A 336 4.92 -7.48 21.84
CA GLY A 336 4.33 -6.42 22.66
C GLY A 336 2.93 -6.04 22.19
N ALA A 337 2.74 -5.86 20.88
CA ALA A 337 1.44 -5.53 20.31
C ALA A 337 0.42 -6.67 20.50
N ILE A 338 0.81 -7.94 20.38
CA ILE A 338 -0.09 -9.09 20.60
C ILE A 338 -0.50 -9.15 22.07
N LEU A 339 0.46 -9.00 23.00
CA LEU A 339 0.18 -9.06 24.44
C LEU A 339 -0.71 -7.90 24.92
N GLU A 340 -0.53 -6.71 24.37
CA GLU A 340 -1.43 -5.57 24.61
C GLU A 340 -2.86 -5.87 24.18
N ALA A 341 -3.04 -6.43 22.98
CA ALA A 341 -4.35 -6.80 22.47
C ALA A 341 -4.98 -7.95 23.28
N VAL A 342 -4.20 -8.92 23.73
CA VAL A 342 -4.67 -10.00 24.64
C VAL A 342 -5.14 -9.42 25.97
N ALA A 343 -4.38 -8.48 26.54
CA ALA A 343 -4.75 -7.83 27.79
C ALA A 343 -6.04 -7.02 27.66
N GLU A 344 -6.26 -6.34 26.53
CA GLU A 344 -7.52 -5.64 26.25
C GLU A 344 -8.70 -6.62 26.10
N ALA A 345 -8.53 -7.71 25.34
CA ALA A 345 -9.57 -8.73 25.19
C ALA A 345 -9.98 -9.39 26.51
N ARG A 346 -9.01 -9.65 27.40
CA ARG A 346 -9.27 -10.16 28.76
C ARG A 346 -10.08 -9.17 29.60
N LYS A 347 -9.74 -7.87 29.54
CA LYS A 347 -10.50 -6.82 30.24
C LYS A 347 -11.94 -6.77 29.75
N ALA A 348 -12.16 -6.77 28.44
CA ALA A 348 -13.50 -6.78 27.85
C ALA A 348 -14.32 -8.00 28.29
N SER A 349 -13.70 -9.18 28.34
CA SER A 349 -14.35 -10.42 28.79
C SER A 349 -14.73 -10.39 30.28
N SER A 350 -13.92 -9.73 31.12
CA SER A 350 -14.21 -9.56 32.55
C SER A 350 -15.30 -8.53 32.85
N GLN A 351 -15.49 -7.53 31.97
CA GLN A 351 -16.51 -6.49 32.09
C GLN A 351 -17.86 -6.90 31.47
N GLY A 352 -17.85 -7.84 30.52
CA GLY A 352 -19.05 -8.38 29.86
C GLY A 352 -19.82 -9.43 30.68
N GLY A 353 -19.99 -9.20 31.99
CA GLY A 353 -20.65 -10.13 32.92
C GLY A 353 -21.92 -10.81 32.37
N SER A 354 -21.94 -12.14 32.47
CA SER A 354 -23.06 -13.08 32.32
C SER A 354 -24.21 -12.71 31.37
N TYR A 355 -24.13 -13.13 30.12
CA TYR A 355 -25.28 -13.49 29.28
C TYR A 355 -24.81 -14.62 28.36
N GLY A 356 -25.44 -15.78 28.22
CA GLY A 356 -26.58 -16.40 28.87
C GLY A 356 -26.46 -17.88 28.52
N CYS A 357 -26.71 -18.74 29.49
CA CYS A 357 -26.81 -20.18 29.28
C CYS A 357 -28.01 -20.40 28.33
N PHE A 358 -27.78 -20.71 27.05
CA PHE A 358 -28.84 -21.27 26.20
C PHE A 358 -29.06 -22.72 26.64
N VAL A 359 -29.88 -22.89 27.67
CA VAL A 359 -30.62 -24.12 27.91
C VAL A 359 -32.07 -23.76 27.65
N ASP A 360 -32.56 -24.05 26.46
CA ASP A 360 -33.96 -24.42 26.30
C ASP A 360 -34.01 -25.89 25.90
N ALA A 361 -34.24 -26.71 26.91
CA ALA A 361 -34.77 -28.04 26.75
C ALA A 361 -36.31 -27.92 26.73
N ARG A 362 -36.91 -28.19 25.57
CA ARG A 362 -38.10 -29.04 25.39
C ARG A 362 -38.49 -29.14 23.92
#